data_AF-A0A975M3P3-F1
#
_entry.id   AF-A0A975M3P3-F1
#
_cell.length_a   1.000
_cell.length_b   1.000
_cell.length_c   1.000
_cell.angle_alpha   90.00
_cell.angle_beta   90.00
_cell.angle_gamma   90.00
#
_symmetry.space_group_name_H-M   'P 1'
#
loop_
_entity.id
_entity.type
_entity.pdbx_description
1 polymer ?
#
loop_
_entity_poly.entity_id
_entity_poly.type
_entity_poly.pdbx_seq_one_letter_code
_entity_poly.pdbx_strand_id
1 'polypeptide(L)'
;MTTFLVFVAVLAAGAVALAATGLPDSRFSRVLPGVRPSRRSATGAAVPADPGLAEPDPRLPPVLLPEHPRPSDIGRLRFSVGLRGYRMDQVDAVLDRLATALAERDAAVADRDAALAAARRPPAADPGRPGQA
;
A
#
# COMPACT_ATOMS: atom_id res chain seq x y z
N MET A 1 2.40 23.69 -8.08
CA MET A 1 3.59 24.54 -8.27
C MET A 1 4.13 25.03 -6.93
N THR A 2 3.32 25.70 -6.09
CA THR A 2 3.75 26.23 -4.78
C THR A 2 4.16 25.17 -3.75
N THR A 3 3.45 24.04 -3.69
CA THR A 3 3.76 22.92 -2.78
C THR A 3 5.11 22.26 -3.07
N PHE A 4 5.50 22.18 -4.35
CA PHE A 4 6.79 21.65 -4.76
C PHE A 4 7.94 22.56 -4.29
N LEU A 5 7.78 23.88 -4.41
CA LEU A 5 8.77 24.85 -3.92
C LEU A 5 8.92 24.82 -2.39
N VAL A 6 7.82 24.64 -1.65
CA VAL A 6 7.86 24.49 -0.18
C VAL A 6 8.62 23.21 0.20
N PHE A 7 8.40 22.11 -0.51
CA PHE A 7 9.08 20.84 -0.22
C PHE A 7 10.60 20.93 -0.49
N VAL A 8 10.99 21.54 -1.61
CA VAL A 8 12.39 21.77 -1.95
C VAL A 8 13.06 22.71 -0.93
N ALA A 9 12.36 23.75 -0.48
CA ALA A 9 12.87 24.68 0.52
C ALA A 9 13.14 24.00 1.88
N VAL A 10 12.21 23.15 2.34
CA VAL A 10 12.37 22.39 3.59
C VAL A 10 13.52 21.38 3.48
N LEU A 11 13.63 20.68 2.35
CA LEU A 11 14.70 19.70 2.12
C LEU A 11 16.08 20.36 2.05
N ALA A 12 16.20 21.52 1.39
CA ALA A 12 17.43 22.30 1.33
C ALA A 12 17.84 22.83 2.72
N ALA A 13 16.89 23.35 3.51
CA ALA A 13 17.15 23.83 4.87
C ALA A 13 17.68 22.71 5.80
N GLY A 14 17.11 21.51 5.71
CA GLY A 14 17.57 20.34 6.46
C GLY A 14 18.99 19.89 6.10
N ALA A 15 19.31 19.89 4.80
CA ALA A 15 20.66 19.52 4.32
C ALA A 15 21.74 20.51 4.78
N VAL A 16 21.44 21.83 4.77
CA VAL A 16 22.36 22.86 5.27
C VAL A 16 22.56 22.74 6.78
N ALA A 17 21.49 22.49 7.54
CA ALA A 17 21.59 22.28 8.98
C ALA A 17 22.47 21.07 9.32
N LEU A 18 22.32 19.96 8.58
CA LEU A 18 23.11 18.73 8.78
C LEU A 18 24.60 18.94 8.46
N ALA A 19 24.91 19.69 7.39
CA ALA A 19 26.28 20.01 7.02
C ALA A 19 26.94 20.99 8.01
N ALA A 20 26.17 21.91 8.59
CA ALA A 20 26.67 22.88 9.57
C ALA A 20 27.00 22.25 10.93
N THR A 21 26.37 21.12 11.28
CA THR A 21 26.58 20.45 12.58
C THR A 21 27.79 19.51 12.64
N GLY A 22 28.51 19.30 11.53
CA GLY A 22 29.74 18.50 11.48
C GLY A 22 29.51 16.99 11.59
N LEU A 23 29.96 16.22 10.60
CA LEU A 23 30.01 14.76 10.71
C LEU A 23 31.08 14.36 11.74
N PRO A 24 30.81 13.44 12.69
CA PRO A 24 31.85 12.93 13.57
C PRO A 24 32.86 12.11 12.77
N ASP A 25 34.09 12.62 12.80
CA ASP A 25 35.30 12.09 12.19
C ASP A 25 35.66 10.73 12.83
N SER A 26 35.32 9.62 12.17
CA SER A 26 35.71 8.27 12.62
C SER A 26 37.16 7.96 12.27
N ARG A 27 38.07 8.76 12.83
CA ARG A 27 39.51 8.55 12.81
C ARG A 27 40.04 8.47 14.23
N PHE A 28 39.75 7.40 14.99
CA PHE A 28 40.56 7.02 16.15
C PHE A 28 40.12 5.65 16.72
N SER A 29 40.79 4.56 16.35
CA SER A 29 41.23 3.58 17.36
C SER A 29 42.28 2.61 16.80
N ARG A 30 43.54 3.03 16.99
CA ARG A 30 44.67 2.26 17.52
C ARG A 30 44.64 0.73 17.30
N VAL A 31 45.52 0.30 16.40
CA VAL A 31 46.05 -1.07 16.26
C VAL A 31 46.44 -1.64 17.63
N LEU A 32 45.85 -2.77 18.00
CA LEU A 32 46.40 -3.69 19.00
C LEU A 32 46.72 -5.02 18.29
N PRO A 33 47.94 -5.55 18.43
CA PRO A 33 48.32 -6.83 17.83
C PRO A 33 47.87 -7.99 18.72
N GLY A 34 47.29 -9.01 18.09
CA GLY A 34 47.16 -10.34 18.71
C GLY A 34 45.78 -10.67 19.27
N VAL A 35 44.82 -10.95 18.39
CA VAL A 35 43.70 -11.83 18.72
C VAL A 35 43.53 -12.81 17.57
N ARG A 36 43.73 -14.11 17.85
CA ARG A 36 43.53 -15.20 16.88
C ARG A 36 42.03 -15.36 16.60
N PRO A 37 41.58 -15.54 15.35
CA PRO A 37 40.17 -15.79 15.07
C PRO A 37 39.79 -17.18 15.57
N SER A 38 38.99 -17.24 16.64
CA SER A 38 38.28 -18.45 17.03
C SER A 38 37.12 -18.66 16.06
N ARG A 39 37.18 -19.72 15.25
CA ARG A 39 36.01 -20.23 14.55
C ARG A 39 34.96 -20.62 15.60
N ARG A 40 33.84 -19.90 15.64
CA ARG A 40 32.59 -20.42 16.21
C ARG A 40 31.37 -19.70 15.66
N SER A 41 30.57 -20.50 14.97
CA SER A 41 29.11 -20.48 14.84
C SER A 41 28.39 -19.22 14.38
N ALA A 42 27.63 -19.42 13.31
CA ALA A 42 26.52 -18.58 12.89
C ALA A 42 25.59 -18.26 14.06
N THR A 43 25.41 -16.97 14.34
CA THR A 43 24.20 -16.42 14.96
C THR A 43 24.13 -14.96 14.51
N GLY A 44 22.96 -14.57 14.01
CA GLY A 44 22.72 -13.34 13.28
C GLY A 44 23.30 -12.10 13.95
N ALA A 45 23.89 -11.24 13.12
CA ALA A 45 24.20 -9.88 13.50
C ALA A 45 22.92 -9.24 14.06
N ALA A 46 22.91 -9.00 15.37
CA ALA A 46 21.99 -8.08 15.99
C ALA A 46 22.30 -6.69 15.40
N VAL A 47 21.58 -6.35 14.33
CA VAL A 47 21.43 -4.96 13.92
C VAL A 47 20.80 -4.25 15.13
N PRO A 48 21.40 -3.17 15.65
CA PRO A 48 20.77 -2.41 16.73
C PRO A 48 19.38 -2.00 16.26
N ALA A 49 18.36 -2.58 16.89
CA ALA A 49 16.98 -2.26 16.63
C ALA A 49 16.81 -0.75 16.83
N ASP A 50 16.45 -0.07 15.75
CA ASP A 50 16.13 1.35 15.76
C ASP A 50 15.02 1.56 16.81
N PRO A 51 15.28 2.30 17.91
CA PRO A 51 14.38 2.39 19.04
C PRO A 51 13.19 3.27 18.67
N GLY A 52 12.23 2.63 18.03
CA GLY A 52 10.90 3.16 17.82
C GLY A 52 10.09 2.29 16.86
N LEU A 53 10.69 1.61 15.87
CA LEU A 53 9.88 1.04 14.78
C LEU A 53 9.34 -0.31 15.21
N ALA A 54 8.02 -0.41 15.36
CA ALA A 54 7.35 -1.69 15.47
C ALA A 54 7.71 -2.51 14.22
N GLU A 55 8.38 -3.64 14.45
CA GLU A 55 8.78 -4.58 13.41
C GLU A 55 7.52 -5.05 12.65
N PRO A 56 7.51 -5.03 11.30
CA PRO A 56 6.38 -5.54 10.53
C PRO A 56 6.14 -7.01 10.90
N ASP A 57 4.99 -7.33 11.52
CA ASP A 57 4.68 -8.71 11.93
C ASP A 57 4.51 -9.61 10.68
N PRO A 58 5.46 -10.52 10.40
CA PRO A 58 5.42 -11.36 9.21
C PRO A 58 4.34 -12.45 9.29
N ARG A 59 3.61 -12.56 10.40
CA ARG A 59 2.47 -13.47 10.56
C ARG A 59 1.17 -12.90 9.99
N LEU A 60 1.08 -11.58 9.79
CA LEU A 60 0.00 -10.99 9.02
C LEU A 60 0.28 -11.26 7.54
N PRO A 61 -0.56 -12.03 6.83
CA PRO A 61 -0.39 -12.20 5.40
C PRO A 61 -0.36 -10.80 4.76
N PRO A 62 0.48 -10.59 3.73
CA PRO A 62 0.45 -9.34 2.98
C PRO A 62 -0.99 -9.01 2.63
N VAL A 63 -1.35 -7.73 2.71
CA VAL A 63 -2.68 -7.27 2.31
C VAL A 63 -2.85 -7.60 0.83
N LEU A 64 -3.47 -8.74 0.56
CA LEU A 64 -3.74 -9.24 -0.77
C LEU A 64 -5.22 -9.08 -1.02
N LEU A 65 -5.56 -8.01 -1.73
CA LEU A 65 -6.82 -7.97 -2.44
C LEU A 65 -6.79 -9.08 -3.51
N PRO A 66 -7.93 -9.72 -3.81
CA PRO A 66 -8.02 -10.60 -4.96
C PRO A 66 -7.79 -9.78 -6.24
N GLU A 67 -7.45 -10.45 -7.35
CA GLU A 67 -7.24 -9.81 -8.66
C GLU A 67 -8.41 -8.90 -9.08
N HIS A 68 -9.62 -9.24 -8.65
CA HIS A 68 -10.84 -8.47 -8.88
C HIS A 68 -11.47 -8.11 -7.53
N PRO A 69 -11.01 -7.04 -6.86
CA PRO A 69 -11.53 -6.65 -5.56
C PRO A 69 -13.00 -6.24 -5.64
N ARG A 70 -13.78 -6.65 -4.64
CA ARG A 70 -15.15 -6.19 -4.40
C ARG A 70 -15.16 -5.14 -3.30
N PRO A 71 -16.20 -4.28 -3.23
CA PRO A 71 -16.34 -3.30 -2.14
C PRO A 71 -16.24 -3.93 -0.73
N SER A 72 -16.79 -5.14 -0.55
CA SER A 72 -16.72 -5.90 0.69
C SER A 72 -15.32 -6.33 1.09
N ASP A 73 -14.41 -6.52 0.13
CA ASP A 73 -13.04 -6.96 0.40
C ASP A 73 -12.21 -5.83 1.02
N ILE A 74 -12.52 -4.57 0.67
CA ILE A 74 -11.85 -3.39 1.20
C ILE A 74 -12.09 -3.27 2.72
N GLY A 75 -13.32 -3.49 3.19
CA GLY A 75 -13.65 -3.42 4.62
C GLY A 75 -12.99 -4.52 5.48
N ARG A 76 -12.48 -5.58 4.84
CA ARG A 76 -11.78 -6.69 5.50
C ARG A 76 -10.28 -6.47 5.60
N LEU A 77 -9.74 -5.42 4.97
CA LEU A 77 -8.31 -5.13 5.00
C LEU A 77 -7.85 -4.77 6.41
N ARG A 78 -6.72 -5.36 6.83
CA ARG A 78 -6.08 -5.07 8.11
C ARG A 78 -4.61 -4.76 7.84
N PHE A 79 -4.19 -3.56 8.21
CA PHE A 79 -2.82 -3.10 8.04
C PHE A 79 -2.07 -3.20 9.38
N SER A 80 -0.79 -3.58 9.32
CA SER A 80 0.11 -3.52 10.47
C SER A 80 0.55 -2.06 10.73
N VAL A 81 0.82 -1.75 12.00
CA VAL A 81 1.28 -0.42 12.42
C VAL A 81 2.81 -0.37 12.32
N GLY A 82 3.34 0.62 11.60
CA GLY A 82 4.78 0.93 11.55
C GLY A 82 5.05 2.33 12.10
N LEU A 83 6.28 2.59 12.56
CA LEU A 83 6.67 3.88 13.16
C LEU A 83 6.92 4.99 12.12
N ARG A 84 6.83 4.67 10.83
CA ARG A 84 6.43 5.63 9.79
C ARG A 84 5.18 5.13 9.08
N GLY A 85 4.05 5.24 9.79
CA GLY A 85 2.72 4.87 9.29
C GLY A 85 1.95 6.07 8.74
N TYR A 86 1.06 5.81 7.79
CA TYR A 86 -0.01 6.75 7.48
C TYR A 86 -0.97 6.85 8.66
N ARG A 87 -1.66 7.98 8.82
CA ARG A 87 -2.66 8.11 9.88
C ARG A 87 -3.86 7.21 9.59
N MET A 88 -4.25 6.41 10.60
CA MET A 88 -5.29 5.39 10.47
C MET A 88 -6.63 5.98 9.99
N ASP A 89 -7.06 7.10 10.58
CA ASP A 89 -8.30 7.79 10.19
C ASP A 89 -8.31 8.29 8.74
N GLN A 90 -7.16 8.76 8.24
CA GLN A 90 -7.04 9.18 6.84
C GLN A 90 -7.09 8.00 5.89
N VAL A 91 -6.41 6.91 6.25
CA VAL A 91 -6.44 5.67 5.48
C VAL A 91 -7.87 5.11 5.46
N ASP A 92 -8.53 5.02 6.60
CA ASP A 92 -9.90 4.53 6.73
C ASP A 92 -10.87 5.36 5.88
N ALA A 93 -10.81 6.69 5.97
CA ALA A 93 -11.66 7.57 5.17
C ALA A 93 -11.44 7.40 3.66
N VAL A 94 -10.19 7.19 3.23
CA VAL A 94 -9.88 6.93 1.80
C VAL A 94 -10.39 5.56 1.38
N LEU A 95 -10.26 4.53 2.21
CA LEU A 95 -10.74 3.18 1.92
C LEU A 95 -12.27 3.11 1.85
N ASP A 96 -12.98 3.82 2.74
CA ASP A 96 -14.44 3.93 2.70
C ASP A 96 -14.92 4.61 1.42
N ARG A 97 -14.25 5.69 1.02
CA ARG A 97 -14.53 6.37 -0.25
C ARG A 97 -14.24 5.47 -1.44
N LEU A 98 -13.16 4.70 -1.40
CA LEU A 98 -12.80 3.76 -2.46
C LEU A 98 -13.82 2.62 -2.57
N ALA A 99 -14.28 2.07 -1.45
CA ALA A 99 -15.33 1.04 -1.43
C ALA A 99 -16.64 1.55 -2.04
N THR A 100 -17.01 2.79 -1.73
CA THR A 100 -18.18 3.45 -2.31
C THR A 100 -18.04 3.62 -3.83
N ALA A 101 -16.93 4.20 -4.29
CA ALA A 101 -16.68 4.40 -5.72
C ALA A 101 -16.63 3.08 -6.50
N LEU A 102 -16.10 2.02 -5.88
CA LEU A 102 -16.08 0.69 -6.46
C LEU A 102 -17.50 0.11 -6.62
N ALA A 103 -18.36 0.29 -5.62
CA ALA A 103 -19.75 -0.14 -5.68
C ALA A 103 -20.54 0.61 -6.77
N GLU A 104 -20.35 1.92 -6.88
CA GLU A 104 -20.96 2.75 -7.93
C GLU A 104 -20.53 2.30 -9.33
N ARG A 105 -19.22 2.07 -9.52
CA ARG A 105 -18.69 1.57 -10.79
C ARG A 105 -19.27 0.21 -11.14
N ASP A 106 -19.32 -0.70 -10.18
CA ASP A 106 -19.83 -2.05 -10.40
C ASP A 106 -21.32 -2.05 -10.75
N ALA A 107 -22.12 -1.17 -10.14
CA ALA A 107 -23.52 -0.96 -10.52
C ALA A 107 -23.64 -0.42 -11.95
N ALA A 108 -22.84 0.59 -12.31
CA ALA A 108 -22.85 1.15 -13.66
C ALA A 108 -22.43 0.13 -14.73
N VAL A 109 -21.50 -0.78 -14.43
CA VAL A 109 -21.13 -1.88 -15.32
C VAL A 109 -22.30 -2.87 -15.47
N ALA A 110 -22.93 -3.27 -14.37
CA ALA A 110 -24.08 -4.18 -14.40
C ALA A 110 -25.24 -3.62 -15.25
N ASP A 111 -25.54 -2.32 -15.12
CA ASP A 111 -26.58 -1.66 -15.90
C ASP A 111 -26.25 -1.65 -17.41
N ARG A 112 -24.99 -1.37 -17.76
CA ARG A 112 -24.52 -1.39 -19.15
C ARG A 112 -24.60 -2.80 -19.73
N ASP A 113 -24.19 -3.81 -18.97
CA ASP A 113 -24.23 -5.21 -19.39
C ASP A 113 -25.67 -5.69 -19.57
N ALA A 114 -26.60 -5.26 -18.71
CA ALA A 114 -28.02 -5.56 -18.85
C ALA A 114 -28.63 -4.92 -20.12
N ALA A 115 -28.30 -3.65 -20.39
CA ALA A 115 -28.74 -2.96 -21.61
C ALA A 115 -28.20 -3.63 -22.88
N LEU A 116 -26.93 -4.04 -22.89
CA LEU A 116 -26.32 -4.79 -23.99
C LEU A 116 -26.98 -6.16 -24.18
N ALA A 117 -27.28 -6.87 -23.09
CA ALA A 117 -27.97 -8.16 -23.15
C ALA A 117 -29.40 -8.03 -23.70
N ALA A 118 -30.13 -6.99 -23.32
CA ALA A 118 -31.48 -6.71 -23.81
C ALA A 118 -31.46 -6.38 -25.31
N ALA A 119 -30.52 -5.54 -25.77
CA ALA A 119 -30.38 -5.20 -27.19
C ALA A 119 -30.01 -6.40 -28.07
N ARG A 120 -29.27 -7.37 -27.52
CA ARG A 120 -28.88 -8.60 -28.23
C ARG A 120 -29.99 -9.65 -28.28
N ARG A 121 -31.04 -9.52 -27.46
CA ARG A 121 -32.12 -10.51 -27.44
C ARG A 121 -32.95 -10.35 -28.72
N PRO A 122 -33.09 -11.40 -29.55
CA PRO A 122 -33.96 -11.33 -30.72
C PRO A 122 -35.39 -11.03 -30.28
N PRO A 123 -36.20 -10.36 -31.12
CA PRO A 123 -37.61 -10.13 -30.83
C PRO A 123 -38.24 -11.48 -30.47
N ALA A 124 -38.90 -11.53 -29.31
CA ALA A 124 -39.60 -12.73 -28.88
C ALA A 124 -40.55 -13.13 -30.03
N ALA A 125 -40.37 -14.34 -30.56
CA ALA A 125 -41.26 -14.88 -31.57
C ALA A 125 -42.67 -14.78 -31.01
N ASP A 126 -43.50 -13.96 -31.67
CA ASP A 126 -44.87 -13.69 -31.30
C ASP A 126 -45.60 -15.04 -31.13
N PRO A 127 -45.99 -15.44 -29.91
CA PRO A 127 -46.72 -16.69 -29.70
C PRO A 127 -48.15 -16.64 -30.28
N GLY A 128 -48.52 -15.53 -30.94
CA GLY A 128 -49.88 -15.23 -31.38
C GLY A 128 -50.14 -15.21 -32.89
N ARG A 129 -49.35 -15.87 -33.76
CA ARG A 129 -49.80 -16.15 -35.14
C ARG A 129 -50.38 -17.58 -35.26
N PRO A 130 -51.63 -17.85 -34.84
CA PRO A 130 -52.33 -19.06 -35.24
C PRO A 130 -52.52 -19.05 -36.77
N GLY A 131 -52.52 -20.26 -37.33
CA GLY A 131 -52.29 -20.51 -38.76
C GLY A 131 -53.13 -19.67 -39.72
N GLN A 132 -52.46 -19.16 -40.74
CA GLN A 132 -53.10 -18.95 -42.03
C GLN A 132 -53.03 -20.29 -42.77
N ALA A 133 -54.17 -20.96 -42.83
CA ALA A 133 -54.46 -22.12 -43.68
C ALA A 133 -55.53 -21.68 -44.70
#